data_AF-A0A3B1DLX4-F1
#
_entry.id   AF-A0A3B1DLX4-F1
#
_cell.length_a   1.000
_cell.length_b   1.000
_cell.length_c   1.000
_cell.angle_alpha   90.00
_cell.angle_beta   90.00
_cell.angle_gamma   90.00
#
_symmetry.space_group_name_H-M   'P 1'
#
loop_
_entity.id
_entity.type
_entity.pdbx_description
1 polymer ?
#
loop_
_entity_poly.entity_id
_entity_poly.type
_entity_poly.pdbx_seq_one_letter_code
_entity_poly.pdbx_strand_id
1 'polypeptide(L)'
;MSRLLAFLFSLIFLVCLMSIEPYLFQLAQRLSQDISLLSDIRTEKHRQFILSAQMPDGGFRGREGDSDLYYTGFAVRSLVMLGGIKPTEATGLSSFLQSHSIERLNVIDLLSWLYCALIVQMAGGTDLITLQNKNGKEHLLNKIELLRRHDGGYAKTEQGAASSTYHSFLVMLIYQLLGETIPRPNALIQFLYDRQRDDGGFVEIAPMKRSGTNPTAAAVAMLNLLDAMDNDIQDDVRYFLKSVQSDEGGFQANSRIPFADGLSTFTGLLTLQDLHLKDVLNEKKTIEYITQWLEFPTGGFRGANWDEAADVEYTFYGLGTLALLNRKG
;
A
#
# COMPACT_ATOMS: atom_id res chain seq x y z
N MET A 1 9.61 -13.01 24.38
CA MET A 1 8.88 -12.93 23.10
C MET A 1 9.37 -11.67 22.39
N SER A 2 9.83 -11.75 21.14
CA SER A 2 10.24 -10.52 20.42
C SER A 2 9.02 -9.61 20.24
N ARG A 3 9.23 -8.28 20.20
CA ARG A 3 8.14 -7.31 20.06
C ARG A 3 7.32 -7.53 18.79
N LEU A 4 8.00 -7.97 17.72
CA LEU A 4 7.38 -8.40 16.48
C LEU A 4 6.41 -9.57 16.71
N LEU A 5 6.78 -10.58 17.51
CA LEU A 5 5.87 -11.68 17.83
C LEU A 5 4.64 -11.21 18.63
N ALA A 6 4.80 -10.29 19.58
CA ALA A 6 3.67 -9.75 20.34
C ALA A 6 2.72 -8.94 19.44
N PHE A 7 3.26 -8.13 18.53
CA PHE A 7 2.47 -7.40 17.54
C PHE A 7 1.74 -8.34 16.57
N LEU A 8 2.43 -9.35 16.04
CA LEU A 8 1.82 -10.37 15.18
C LEU A 8 0.70 -11.14 15.90
N PHE A 9 0.86 -11.44 17.19
CA PHE A 9 -0.20 -12.06 18.00
C PHE A 9 -1.43 -11.15 18.15
N SER A 10 -1.24 -9.85 18.44
CA SER A 10 -2.35 -8.89 18.49
C SER A 10 -3.03 -8.72 17.12
N LEU A 11 -2.26 -8.78 16.03
CA LEU A 11 -2.76 -8.73 14.66
C LEU A 11 -3.69 -9.91 14.38
N ILE A 12 -3.22 -11.12 14.68
CA ILE A 12 -4.02 -12.35 14.53
C ILE A 12 -5.31 -12.26 15.34
N PHE A 13 -5.27 -11.78 16.58
CA PHE A 13 -6.47 -11.68 17.42
C PHE A 13 -7.52 -10.71 16.86
N LEU A 14 -7.09 -9.54 16.36
CA LEU A 14 -7.99 -8.57 15.75
C LEU A 14 -8.56 -9.10 14.42
N VAL A 15 -7.71 -9.72 13.61
CA VAL A 15 -8.11 -10.38 12.36
C VAL A 15 -9.10 -11.52 12.60
N CYS A 16 -8.95 -12.30 13.67
CA CYS A 16 -9.90 -13.38 14.02
C CYS A 16 -11.31 -12.87 14.36
N LEU A 17 -11.47 -11.59 14.69
CA LEU A 17 -12.79 -10.96 14.87
C LEU A 17 -13.41 -10.49 13.54
N MET A 18 -12.63 -10.48 12.47
CA MET A 18 -13.08 -10.13 11.12
C MET A 18 -13.40 -11.40 10.33
N SER A 19 -14.41 -11.34 9.48
CA SER A 19 -14.81 -12.48 8.64
C SER A 19 -13.80 -12.82 7.55
N ILE A 20 -12.95 -11.86 7.17
CA ILE A 20 -11.90 -11.97 6.15
C ILE A 20 -10.69 -11.17 6.66
N GLU A 21 -9.50 -11.75 6.58
CA GLU A 21 -8.26 -11.02 6.90
C GLU A 21 -8.00 -9.93 5.85
N PRO A 22 -7.94 -8.63 6.23
CA PRO A 22 -7.73 -7.54 5.28
C PRO A 22 -6.41 -7.66 4.53
N TYR A 23 -6.40 -7.35 3.23
CA TYR A 23 -5.22 -7.42 2.37
C TYR A 23 -4.02 -6.63 2.93
N LEU A 24 -4.26 -5.44 3.49
CA LEU A 24 -3.20 -4.61 4.05
C LEU A 24 -2.51 -5.27 5.26
N PHE A 25 -3.22 -6.08 6.03
CA PHE A 25 -2.65 -6.80 7.16
C PHE A 25 -1.89 -8.05 6.73
N GLN A 26 -2.39 -8.79 5.73
CA GLN A 26 -1.63 -9.88 5.11
C GLN A 26 -0.30 -9.36 4.54
N LEU A 27 -0.35 -8.23 3.83
CA LEU A 27 0.84 -7.58 3.29
C LEU A 27 1.78 -7.12 4.43
N ALA A 28 1.26 -6.44 5.46
CA ALA A 28 2.08 -6.01 6.59
C ALA A 28 2.76 -7.19 7.31
N GLN A 29 2.04 -8.29 7.53
CA GLN A 29 2.59 -9.51 8.13
C GLN A 29 3.71 -10.08 7.27
N ARG A 30 3.46 -10.27 5.97
CA ARG A 30 4.45 -10.77 5.00
C ARG A 30 5.71 -9.93 5.02
N LEU A 31 5.58 -8.61 4.87
CA LEU A 31 6.73 -7.69 4.85
C LEU A 31 7.48 -7.67 6.18
N SER A 32 6.78 -7.78 7.32
CA SER A 32 7.42 -7.75 8.65
C SER A 32 8.17 -9.05 8.98
N GLN A 33 7.75 -10.20 8.43
CA GLN A 33 8.44 -11.48 8.64
C GLN A 33 9.78 -11.52 7.87
N ASP A 34 9.78 -11.00 6.64
CA ASP A 34 10.91 -11.15 5.71
C ASP A 34 11.95 -10.02 5.81
N ILE A 35 11.70 -8.98 6.62
CA ILE A 35 12.69 -7.91 6.88
C ILE A 35 13.84 -8.35 7.81
N SER A 36 13.77 -9.56 8.35
CA SER A 36 14.68 -10.14 9.35
C SER A 36 16.14 -10.33 8.90
N LEU A 37 16.46 -10.09 7.62
CA LEU A 37 17.84 -10.07 7.10
C LEU A 37 18.50 -8.68 7.18
N LEU A 38 17.76 -7.62 7.46
CA LEU A 38 18.37 -6.32 7.76
C LEU A 38 19.00 -6.39 9.16
N SER A 39 20.27 -6.00 9.27
CA SER A 39 20.93 -5.88 10.58
C SER A 39 20.17 -4.88 11.47
N ASP A 40 20.16 -5.11 12.78
CA ASP A 40 19.53 -4.20 13.76
C ASP A 40 19.96 -2.74 13.58
N ILE A 41 21.23 -2.51 13.24
CA ILE A 41 21.77 -1.16 12.97
C ILE A 41 21.08 -0.50 11.76
N ARG A 42 20.90 -1.25 10.67
CA ARG A 42 20.24 -0.77 9.45
C ARG A 42 18.75 -0.51 9.69
N THR A 43 18.07 -1.46 10.34
CA THR A 43 16.67 -1.34 10.76
C THR A 43 16.45 -0.10 11.62
N GLU A 44 17.31 0.14 12.60
CA GLU A 44 17.20 1.30 13.49
C GLU A 44 17.42 2.62 12.75
N LYS A 45 18.34 2.69 11.78
CA LYS A 45 18.52 3.89 10.95
C LYS A 45 17.24 4.27 10.20
N HIS A 46 16.60 3.32 9.52
CA HIS A 46 15.33 3.61 8.82
C HIS A 46 14.23 3.97 9.81
N ARG A 47 14.18 3.33 10.97
CA ARG A 47 13.20 3.66 12.01
C ARG A 47 13.38 5.10 12.49
N GLN A 48 14.61 5.51 12.79
CA GLN A 48 14.91 6.87 13.23
C GLN A 48 14.61 7.90 12.14
N PHE A 49 14.89 7.58 10.87
CA PHE A 49 14.47 8.43 9.75
C PHE A 49 12.96 8.64 9.74
N ILE A 50 12.15 7.57 9.83
CA ILE A 50 10.69 7.69 9.85
C ILE A 50 10.22 8.51 11.05
N LEU A 51 10.74 8.23 12.26
CA LEU A 51 10.39 8.98 13.47
C LEU A 51 10.80 10.45 13.41
N SER A 52 11.83 10.81 12.65
CA SER A 52 12.24 12.22 12.47
C SER A 52 11.22 13.05 11.68
N ALA A 53 10.31 12.40 10.96
CA ALA A 53 9.20 13.05 10.27
C ALA A 53 7.95 13.22 11.14
N GLN A 54 7.95 12.70 12.38
CA GLN A 54 6.83 12.89 13.30
C GLN A 54 6.82 14.33 13.84
N MET A 55 5.66 14.99 13.75
CA MET A 55 5.45 16.36 14.21
C MET A 55 4.87 16.40 15.63
N PRO A 56 4.86 17.57 16.31
CA PRO A 56 4.35 17.68 17.67
C PRO A 56 2.87 17.30 17.86
N ASP A 57 2.07 17.35 16.79
CA ASP A 57 0.68 16.90 16.81
C ASP A 57 0.53 15.37 16.78
N GLY A 58 1.63 14.65 16.56
CA GLY A 58 1.74 13.20 16.52
C GLY A 58 1.59 12.58 15.13
N GLY A 59 1.20 13.36 14.13
CA GLY A 59 1.18 12.95 12.74
C GLY A 59 2.57 12.98 12.11
N PHE A 60 2.68 12.50 10.88
CA PHE A 60 3.91 12.53 10.11
C PHE A 60 3.71 13.41 8.88
N ARG A 61 4.71 14.22 8.59
CA ARG A 61 4.76 15.05 7.37
C ARG A 61 5.47 14.31 6.23
N GLY A 62 5.24 14.80 5.02
CA GLY A 62 6.12 14.53 3.89
C GLY A 62 7.46 15.28 4.01
N ARG A 63 8.08 15.58 2.87
CA ARG A 63 9.36 16.33 2.84
C ARG A 63 9.25 17.73 3.44
N GLU A 64 8.10 18.36 3.21
CA GLU A 64 7.80 19.72 3.63
C GLU A 64 6.36 19.79 4.14
N GLY A 65 6.06 20.87 4.88
CA GLY A 65 4.73 21.12 5.39
C GLY A 65 4.43 20.46 6.73
N ASP A 66 3.13 20.45 7.04
CA ASP A 66 2.56 19.90 8.26
C ASP A 66 2.29 18.40 8.12
N SER A 67 1.87 17.77 9.22
CA SER A 67 1.40 16.40 9.20
C SER A 67 0.20 16.21 8.27
N ASP A 68 0.16 15.10 7.55
CA ASP A 68 -1.02 14.68 6.80
C ASP A 68 -1.28 13.17 6.96
N LEU A 69 -2.50 12.75 6.65
CA LEU A 69 -2.92 11.37 6.83
C LEU A 69 -2.21 10.41 5.87
N TYR A 70 -1.87 10.86 4.65
CA TYR A 70 -1.22 10.03 3.64
C TYR A 70 0.19 9.61 4.10
N TYR A 71 1.04 10.57 4.46
CA TYR A 71 2.39 10.29 4.97
C TYR A 71 2.37 9.64 6.35
N THR A 72 1.41 9.99 7.21
CA THR A 72 1.17 9.26 8.46
C THR A 72 0.89 7.78 8.21
N GLY A 73 0.08 7.45 7.19
CA GLY A 73 -0.19 6.08 6.77
C GLY A 73 1.08 5.33 6.37
N PHE A 74 1.96 5.93 5.56
CA PHE A 74 3.23 5.31 5.16
C PHE A 74 4.23 5.18 6.31
N ALA A 75 4.30 6.18 7.19
CA ALA A 75 5.13 6.12 8.39
C ALA A 75 4.70 4.94 9.28
N VAL A 76 3.40 4.80 9.56
CA VAL A 76 2.88 3.71 10.39
C VAL A 76 3.12 2.35 9.75
N ARG A 77 2.91 2.19 8.44
CA ARG A 77 3.25 0.95 7.72
C ARG A 77 4.73 0.59 7.84
N SER A 78 5.61 1.58 7.68
CA SER A 78 7.05 1.39 7.84
C SER A 78 7.43 1.00 9.27
N LEU A 79 6.87 1.68 10.28
CA LEU A 79 7.15 1.37 11.69
C LEU A 79 6.65 -0.02 12.09
N VAL A 80 5.53 -0.48 11.53
CA VAL A 80 5.04 -1.85 11.70
C VAL A 80 6.08 -2.86 11.22
N MET A 81 6.63 -2.67 10.02
CA MET A 81 7.71 -3.51 9.48
C MET A 81 8.97 -3.44 10.36
N LEU A 82 9.28 -2.26 10.89
CA LEU A 82 10.47 -2.00 11.71
C LEU A 82 10.25 -2.24 13.21
N GLY A 83 9.44 -3.25 13.56
CA GLY A 83 9.28 -3.72 14.94
C GLY A 83 8.08 -3.16 15.71
N GLY A 84 7.11 -2.56 15.01
CA GLY A 84 5.84 -2.10 15.57
C GLY A 84 5.83 -0.66 16.08
N ILE A 85 4.64 -0.25 16.54
CA ILE A 85 4.40 1.04 17.19
C ILE A 85 4.60 0.91 18.70
N LYS A 86 5.38 1.81 19.29
CA LYS A 86 5.60 1.90 20.75
C LYS A 86 4.43 2.65 21.41
N PRO A 87 4.16 2.44 22.70
CA PRO A 87 3.07 3.12 23.41
C PRO A 87 3.10 4.66 23.29
N THR A 88 4.29 5.27 23.37
CA THR A 88 4.45 6.73 23.23
C THR A 88 4.11 7.22 21.81
N GLU A 89 4.48 6.45 20.80
CA GLU A 89 4.18 6.73 19.39
C GLU A 89 2.66 6.58 19.14
N ALA A 90 2.04 5.55 19.74
CA ALA A 90 0.60 5.33 19.67
C ALA A 90 -0.20 6.47 20.33
N THR A 91 0.28 7.05 21.42
CA THR A 91 -0.36 8.22 22.06
C THR A 91 -0.36 9.43 21.13
N GLY A 92 0.78 9.77 20.52
CA GLY A 92 0.88 10.87 19.56
C GLY A 92 -0.03 10.65 18.34
N LEU A 93 0.04 9.46 17.74
CA LEU A 93 -0.84 9.08 16.63
C LEU A 93 -2.32 9.20 17.01
N SER A 94 -2.70 8.80 18.24
CA SER A 94 -4.07 8.92 18.71
C SER A 94 -4.54 10.38 18.75
N SER A 95 -3.69 11.30 19.18
CA SER A 95 -4.00 12.74 19.21
C SER A 95 -4.19 13.30 17.80
N PHE A 96 -3.29 12.97 16.87
CA PHE A 96 -3.39 13.39 15.48
C PHE A 96 -4.65 12.85 14.79
N LEU A 97 -4.94 11.56 14.94
CA LEU A 97 -6.11 10.95 14.33
C LEU A 97 -7.42 11.51 14.89
N GLN A 98 -7.45 11.89 16.18
CA GLN A 98 -8.61 12.50 16.81
C GLN A 98 -8.93 13.91 16.32
N SER A 99 -7.93 14.65 15.79
CA SER A 99 -8.16 15.99 15.25
C SER A 99 -8.89 15.98 13.90
N HIS A 100 -8.94 14.81 13.24
CA HIS A 100 -9.62 14.62 11.97
C HIS A 100 -11.07 14.17 12.19
N SER A 101 -11.94 14.45 11.22
CA SER A 101 -13.31 13.93 11.19
C SER A 101 -13.42 12.95 10.03
N ILE A 102 -13.57 11.66 10.33
CA ILE A 102 -13.64 10.60 9.30
C ILE A 102 -14.68 10.88 8.21
N GLU A 103 -15.79 11.52 8.57
CA GLU A 103 -16.90 11.87 7.67
C GLU A 103 -16.52 12.90 6.61
N ARG A 104 -15.42 13.63 6.80
CA ARG A 104 -14.94 14.66 5.86
C ARG A 104 -13.78 14.19 5.01
N LEU A 105 -13.21 13.02 5.31
CA LEU A 105 -12.06 12.51 4.59
C LEU A 105 -12.46 12.05 3.18
N ASN A 106 -11.53 12.23 2.25
CA ASN A 106 -11.55 11.53 0.97
C ASN A 106 -11.10 10.07 1.17
N VAL A 107 -11.20 9.25 0.13
CA VAL A 107 -10.86 7.81 0.20
C VAL A 107 -9.40 7.55 0.60
N ILE A 108 -8.45 8.35 0.12
CA ILE A 108 -7.01 8.15 0.41
C ILE A 108 -6.74 8.41 1.90
N ASP A 109 -7.25 9.53 2.39
CA ASP A 109 -7.10 9.94 3.80
C ASP A 109 -7.88 9.01 4.72
N LEU A 110 -9.08 8.57 4.32
CA LEU A 110 -9.89 7.63 5.08
C LEU A 110 -9.21 6.27 5.22
N LEU A 111 -8.65 5.74 4.13
CA LEU A 111 -7.88 4.49 4.17
C LEU A 111 -6.70 4.61 5.13
N SER A 112 -5.96 5.71 5.04
CA SER A 112 -4.78 5.94 5.89
C SER A 112 -5.18 6.12 7.36
N TRP A 113 -6.26 6.85 7.63
CA TRP A 113 -6.82 7.02 8.96
C TRP A 113 -7.28 5.68 9.57
N LEU A 114 -8.05 4.87 8.83
CA LEU A 114 -8.55 3.56 9.29
C LEU A 114 -7.39 2.61 9.60
N TYR A 115 -6.42 2.52 8.71
CA TYR A 115 -5.23 1.69 8.93
C TYR A 115 -4.48 2.13 10.20
N CYS A 116 -4.20 3.43 10.34
CA CYS A 116 -3.52 3.94 11.52
C CYS A 116 -4.32 3.73 12.82
N ALA A 117 -5.63 3.93 12.79
CA ALA A 117 -6.51 3.71 13.93
C ALA A 117 -6.48 2.25 14.43
N LEU A 118 -6.51 1.29 13.49
CA LEU A 118 -6.41 -0.14 13.84
C LEU A 118 -5.03 -0.47 14.41
N ILE A 119 -3.95 0.05 13.84
CA ILE A 119 -2.60 -0.17 14.39
C ILE A 119 -2.45 0.44 15.78
N VAL A 120 -3.01 1.64 16.03
CA VAL A 120 -3.04 2.27 17.35
C VAL A 120 -3.78 1.37 18.35
N GLN A 121 -4.96 0.86 17.99
CA GLN A 121 -5.73 -0.05 18.83
C GLN A 121 -4.95 -1.33 19.15
N MET A 122 -4.29 -1.93 18.14
CA MET A 122 -3.45 -3.12 18.33
C MET A 122 -2.22 -2.88 19.21
N ALA A 123 -1.70 -1.65 19.22
CA ALA A 123 -0.61 -1.24 20.11
C ALA A 123 -1.09 -0.96 21.56
N GLY A 124 -2.37 -1.23 21.87
CA GLY A 124 -2.98 -0.97 23.17
C GLY A 124 -3.49 0.46 23.35
N GLY A 125 -3.58 1.22 22.25
CA GLY A 125 -4.16 2.57 22.23
C GLY A 125 -5.68 2.58 22.21
N THR A 126 -6.25 3.78 22.12
CA THR A 126 -7.71 3.99 22.08
C THR A 126 -8.34 3.36 20.83
N ASP A 127 -9.53 2.75 20.97
CA ASP A 127 -10.37 2.36 19.84
C ASP A 127 -10.99 3.62 19.20
N LEU A 128 -10.24 4.21 18.28
CA LEU A 128 -10.62 5.44 17.59
C LEU A 128 -11.76 5.24 16.60
N ILE A 129 -11.88 4.05 16.01
CA ILE A 129 -12.95 3.74 15.05
C ILE A 129 -14.28 3.83 15.76
N THR A 130 -14.43 3.16 16.90
CA THR A 130 -15.65 3.23 17.71
C THR A 130 -15.90 4.66 18.21
N LEU A 131 -14.84 5.38 18.59
CA LEU A 131 -14.96 6.76 19.11
C LEU A 131 -15.43 7.77 18.06
N GLN A 132 -14.93 7.68 16.83
CA GLN A 132 -15.22 8.66 15.76
C GLN A 132 -16.42 8.30 14.90
N ASN A 133 -16.77 7.00 14.80
CA ASN A 133 -17.84 6.52 13.94
C ASN A 133 -19.22 6.63 14.58
N LYS A 134 -19.62 7.85 14.96
CA LYS A 134 -20.87 8.14 15.68
C LYS A 134 -22.13 7.78 14.88
N ASN A 135 -22.06 7.85 13.55
CA ASN A 135 -23.18 7.57 12.65
C ASN A 135 -23.21 6.10 12.19
N GLY A 136 -22.25 5.29 12.62
CA GLY A 136 -22.11 3.89 12.21
C GLY A 136 -21.44 3.72 10.85
N LYS A 137 -20.79 2.57 10.66
CA LYS A 137 -20.03 2.25 9.43
C LYS A 137 -20.89 2.30 8.17
N GLU A 138 -22.19 2.02 8.27
CA GLU A 138 -23.12 2.10 7.14
C GLU A 138 -23.19 3.51 6.53
N HIS A 139 -23.13 4.56 7.36
CA HIS A 139 -23.12 5.94 6.86
C HIS A 139 -21.88 6.23 6.01
N LEU A 140 -20.71 5.80 6.50
CA LEU A 140 -19.44 5.95 5.80
C LEU A 140 -19.43 5.18 4.46
N LEU A 141 -19.94 3.94 4.46
CA LEU A 141 -20.05 3.12 3.26
C LEU A 141 -21.03 3.72 2.25
N ASN A 142 -22.18 4.23 2.70
CA ASN A 142 -23.13 4.93 1.84
C ASN A 142 -22.49 6.15 1.15
N LYS A 143 -21.62 6.90 1.84
CA LYS A 143 -20.87 7.99 1.25
C LYS A 143 -19.86 7.50 0.20
N ILE A 144 -19.14 6.41 0.49
CA ILE A 144 -18.21 5.79 -0.47
C ILE A 144 -18.95 5.30 -1.73
N GLU A 145 -20.16 4.76 -1.57
CA GLU A 145 -20.97 4.31 -2.70
C GLU A 145 -21.42 5.44 -3.64
N LEU A 146 -21.41 6.72 -3.20
CA LEU A 146 -21.62 7.87 -4.08
C LEU A 146 -20.50 8.03 -5.14
N LEU A 147 -19.36 7.39 -4.92
CA LEU A 147 -18.22 7.41 -5.84
C LEU A 147 -18.33 6.33 -6.92
N ARG A 148 -19.22 5.33 -6.77
CA ARG A 148 -19.38 4.25 -7.74
C ARG A 148 -19.97 4.77 -9.05
N ARG A 149 -19.45 4.30 -10.19
CA ARG A 149 -19.98 4.66 -11.52
C ARG A 149 -20.65 3.47 -12.20
N HIS A 150 -21.31 3.77 -13.32
CA HIS A 150 -22.06 2.78 -14.10
C HIS A 150 -21.17 1.66 -14.63
N ASP A 151 -19.87 1.92 -14.83
CA ASP A 151 -18.88 0.95 -15.26
C ASP A 151 -18.49 -0.06 -14.17
N GLY A 152 -18.95 0.12 -12.93
CA GLY A 152 -18.71 -0.79 -11.80
C GLY A 152 -17.59 -0.35 -10.86
N GLY A 153 -16.66 0.48 -11.34
CA GLY A 153 -15.57 1.06 -10.55
C GLY A 153 -15.97 2.29 -9.75
N TYR A 154 -14.97 2.94 -9.13
CA TYR A 154 -15.14 4.14 -8.32
C TYR A 154 -14.32 5.31 -8.86
N ALA A 155 -14.95 6.48 -8.94
CA ALA A 155 -14.31 7.75 -9.31
C ALA A 155 -13.65 8.41 -8.09
N LYS A 156 -12.65 9.26 -8.35
CA LYS A 156 -11.90 9.98 -7.29
C LYS A 156 -12.76 10.97 -6.48
N THR A 157 -13.83 11.48 -7.11
CA THR A 157 -14.76 12.45 -6.52
C THR A 157 -16.19 12.16 -6.99
N GLU A 158 -17.17 12.70 -6.27
CA GLU A 158 -18.59 12.57 -6.62
C GLU A 158 -18.91 13.15 -8.02
N GLN A 159 -18.22 14.22 -8.42
CA GLN A 159 -18.40 14.86 -9.73
C GLN A 159 -17.59 14.16 -10.84
N GLY A 160 -16.70 13.21 -10.51
CA GLY A 160 -15.86 12.53 -11.47
C GLY A 160 -16.66 11.57 -12.35
N ALA A 161 -16.63 11.79 -13.66
CA ALA A 161 -17.39 10.98 -14.63
C ALA A 161 -16.78 9.59 -14.89
N ALA A 162 -15.48 9.41 -14.64
CA ALA A 162 -14.77 8.17 -14.93
C ALA A 162 -14.23 7.53 -13.64
N SER A 163 -14.37 6.21 -13.56
CA SER A 163 -13.76 5.41 -12.51
C SER A 163 -12.25 5.30 -12.68
N SER A 164 -11.55 5.11 -11.56
CA SER A 164 -10.10 4.93 -11.47
C SER A 164 -9.80 3.53 -10.94
N THR A 165 -8.86 2.83 -11.57
CA THR A 165 -8.43 1.49 -11.15
C THR A 165 -7.84 1.53 -9.74
N TYR A 166 -6.89 2.45 -9.51
CA TYR A 166 -6.30 2.63 -8.18
C TYR A 166 -7.33 3.04 -7.13
N HIS A 167 -8.23 3.97 -7.45
CA HIS A 167 -9.23 4.43 -6.49
C HIS A 167 -10.23 3.33 -6.12
N SER A 168 -10.61 2.49 -7.08
CA SER A 168 -11.45 1.31 -6.84
C SER A 168 -10.77 0.32 -5.90
N PHE A 169 -9.46 0.13 -6.04
CA PHE A 169 -8.67 -0.68 -5.11
C PHE A 169 -8.69 -0.11 -3.70
N LEU A 170 -8.47 1.20 -3.53
CA LEU A 170 -8.52 1.83 -2.21
C LEU A 170 -9.89 1.67 -1.54
N VAL A 171 -10.98 1.80 -2.31
CA VAL A 171 -12.33 1.56 -1.80
C VAL A 171 -12.50 0.11 -1.34
N MET A 172 -12.03 -0.86 -2.11
CA MET A 172 -12.06 -2.27 -1.70
C MET A 172 -11.29 -2.51 -0.40
N LEU A 173 -10.13 -1.87 -0.22
CA LEU A 173 -9.38 -1.94 1.04
C LEU A 173 -10.14 -1.31 2.21
N ILE A 174 -10.85 -0.20 2.00
CA ILE A 174 -11.69 0.41 3.05
C ILE A 174 -12.82 -0.54 3.47
N TYR A 175 -13.50 -1.19 2.52
CA TYR A 175 -14.48 -2.22 2.82
C TYR A 175 -13.88 -3.32 3.72
N GLN A 176 -12.71 -3.85 3.35
CA GLN A 176 -12.02 -4.85 4.16
C GLN A 176 -11.65 -4.34 5.56
N LEU A 177 -11.11 -3.12 5.70
CA LEU A 177 -10.76 -2.55 7.02
C LEU A 177 -11.98 -2.28 7.90
N LEU A 178 -13.16 -2.08 7.31
CA LEU A 178 -14.43 -1.95 8.03
C LEU A 178 -15.10 -3.31 8.31
N GLY A 179 -14.46 -4.42 7.91
CA GLY A 179 -14.98 -5.78 8.09
C GLY A 179 -16.14 -6.12 7.16
N GLU A 180 -16.22 -5.47 6.00
CA GLU A 180 -17.31 -5.61 5.04
C GLU A 180 -16.82 -6.14 3.69
N THR A 181 -17.76 -6.70 2.92
CA THR A 181 -17.52 -7.12 1.54
C THR A 181 -17.94 -6.03 0.58
N ILE A 182 -17.18 -5.85 -0.50
CA ILE A 182 -17.51 -4.85 -1.52
C ILE A 182 -18.78 -5.27 -2.28
N PRO A 183 -19.79 -4.39 -2.43
CA PRO A 183 -21.00 -4.76 -3.14
C PRO A 183 -20.76 -4.79 -4.66
N ARG A 184 -21.62 -5.56 -5.36
CA ARG A 184 -21.59 -5.76 -6.81
C ARG A 184 -20.21 -6.22 -7.34
N PRO A 185 -19.63 -7.31 -6.80
CA PRO A 185 -18.31 -7.78 -7.19
C PRO A 185 -18.19 -8.04 -8.70
N ASN A 186 -19.22 -8.63 -9.33
CA ASN A 186 -19.20 -8.91 -10.77
C ASN A 186 -19.11 -7.64 -11.64
N ALA A 187 -19.70 -6.52 -11.20
CA ALA A 187 -19.57 -5.26 -11.92
C ALA A 187 -18.16 -4.68 -11.80
N LEU A 188 -17.53 -4.84 -10.62
CA LEU A 188 -16.13 -4.47 -10.42
C LEU A 188 -15.18 -5.38 -11.21
N ILE A 189 -15.44 -6.68 -11.32
CA ILE A 189 -14.66 -7.60 -12.16
C ILE A 189 -14.74 -7.16 -13.63
N GLN A 190 -15.95 -6.90 -14.15
CA GLN A 190 -16.13 -6.42 -15.52
C GLN A 190 -15.40 -5.08 -15.75
N PHE A 191 -15.49 -4.15 -14.79
CA PHE A 191 -14.72 -2.91 -14.82
C PHE A 191 -13.23 -3.18 -15.04
N LEU A 192 -12.64 -4.13 -14.32
CA LEU A 192 -11.22 -4.47 -14.40
C LEU A 192 -10.85 -5.07 -15.75
N TYR A 193 -11.65 -6.01 -16.27
CA TYR A 193 -11.45 -6.55 -17.61
C TYR A 193 -11.41 -5.42 -18.66
N ASP A 194 -12.30 -4.43 -18.56
CA ASP A 194 -12.30 -3.28 -19.47
C ASP A 194 -11.09 -2.33 -19.29
N ARG A 195 -10.29 -2.50 -18.23
CA ARG A 195 -9.04 -1.75 -17.97
C ARG A 195 -7.80 -2.43 -18.53
N GLN A 196 -7.86 -3.69 -18.93
CA GLN A 196 -6.72 -4.36 -19.55
C GLN A 196 -6.46 -3.80 -20.97
N ARG A 197 -5.22 -3.82 -21.43
CA ARG A 197 -4.83 -3.41 -22.80
C ARG A 197 -4.08 -4.53 -23.50
N ASP A 198 -3.93 -4.40 -24.81
CA ASP A 198 -3.19 -5.33 -25.67
C ASP A 198 -1.70 -5.48 -25.28
N ASP A 199 -1.16 -4.57 -24.47
CA ASP A 199 0.17 -4.69 -23.88
C ASP A 199 0.22 -5.62 -22.65
N GLY A 200 -0.92 -6.19 -22.28
CA GLY A 200 -1.13 -7.16 -21.21
C GLY A 200 -1.41 -6.55 -19.82
N GLY A 201 -1.07 -5.28 -19.62
CA GLY A 201 -1.25 -4.59 -18.35
C GLY A 201 -2.63 -3.93 -18.21
N PHE A 202 -2.81 -3.19 -17.12
CA PHE A 202 -4.01 -2.41 -16.87
C PHE A 202 -3.74 -0.90 -16.81
N VAL A 203 -4.74 -0.12 -17.21
CA VAL A 203 -4.70 1.35 -17.15
C VAL A 203 -5.43 1.92 -15.95
N GLU A 204 -5.04 3.14 -15.57
CA GLU A 204 -5.68 3.87 -14.47
C GLU A 204 -7.09 4.39 -14.83
N ILE A 205 -7.29 4.86 -16.07
CA ILE A 205 -8.59 5.32 -16.59
C ILE A 205 -8.81 4.82 -18.03
N ALA A 206 -10.07 4.62 -18.42
CA ALA A 206 -10.44 4.01 -19.70
C ALA A 206 -9.83 4.67 -20.96
N PRO A 207 -9.69 6.00 -21.08
CA PRO A 207 -9.12 6.60 -22.29
C PRO A 207 -7.63 6.32 -22.53
N MET A 208 -6.90 5.84 -21.52
CA MET A 208 -5.48 5.53 -21.67
C MET A 208 -5.28 4.33 -22.59
N LYS A 209 -4.25 4.41 -23.45
CA LYS A 209 -3.92 3.36 -24.43
C LYS A 209 -2.79 2.44 -23.99
N ARG A 210 -2.04 2.82 -22.96
CA ARG A 210 -0.86 2.09 -22.48
C ARG A 210 -0.98 1.89 -20.98
N SER A 211 -0.67 0.69 -20.56
CA SER A 211 -0.78 0.26 -19.18
C SER A 211 0.34 0.83 -18.31
N GLY A 212 0.12 0.79 -17.01
CA GLY A 212 1.12 1.20 -16.01
C GLY A 212 1.31 0.12 -14.96
N THR A 213 2.50 0.10 -14.35
CA THR A 213 2.88 -0.90 -13.34
C THR A 213 1.96 -0.86 -12.12
N ASN A 214 1.70 0.34 -11.59
CA ASN A 214 0.84 0.52 -10.42
C ASN A 214 -0.65 0.19 -10.67
N PRO A 215 -1.30 0.66 -11.75
CA PRO A 215 -2.67 0.25 -12.05
C PRO A 215 -2.77 -1.25 -12.36
N THR A 216 -1.74 -1.87 -12.96
CA THR A 216 -1.65 -3.33 -13.13
C THR A 216 -1.63 -4.05 -11.78
N ALA A 217 -0.76 -3.63 -10.86
CA ALA A 217 -0.71 -4.22 -9.52
C ALA A 217 -2.03 -4.09 -8.75
N ALA A 218 -2.68 -2.93 -8.84
CA ALA A 218 -3.99 -2.71 -8.22
C ALA A 218 -5.08 -3.61 -8.82
N ALA A 219 -5.11 -3.76 -10.15
CA ALA A 219 -6.04 -4.65 -10.83
C ALA A 219 -5.82 -6.12 -10.45
N VAL A 220 -4.56 -6.58 -10.46
CA VAL A 220 -4.20 -7.95 -10.08
C VAL A 220 -4.60 -8.25 -8.64
N ALA A 221 -4.32 -7.34 -7.71
CA ALA A 221 -4.71 -7.51 -6.31
C ALA A 221 -6.25 -7.62 -6.16
N MET A 222 -7.02 -6.77 -6.85
CA MET A 222 -8.49 -6.86 -6.83
C MET A 222 -8.99 -8.15 -7.47
N LEU A 223 -8.45 -8.57 -8.63
CA LEU A 223 -8.86 -9.81 -9.29
C LEU A 223 -8.57 -11.04 -8.43
N ASN A 224 -7.41 -11.12 -7.77
CA ASN A 224 -7.11 -12.19 -6.81
C ASN A 224 -8.08 -12.17 -5.61
N LEU A 225 -8.36 -11.01 -5.03
CA LEU A 225 -9.29 -10.88 -3.90
C LEU A 225 -10.75 -11.19 -4.28
N LEU A 226 -11.11 -11.04 -5.55
CA LEU A 226 -12.44 -11.32 -6.10
C LEU A 226 -12.55 -12.72 -6.71
N ASP A 227 -11.49 -13.54 -6.63
CA ASP A 227 -11.42 -14.88 -7.24
C ASP A 227 -11.72 -14.86 -8.75
N ALA A 228 -11.17 -13.85 -9.44
CA ALA A 228 -11.40 -13.56 -10.86
C ALA A 228 -10.11 -13.44 -11.67
N MET A 229 -8.98 -13.88 -11.11
CA MET A 229 -7.73 -14.03 -11.84
C MET A 229 -7.72 -15.37 -12.58
N ASP A 230 -7.36 -15.36 -13.86
CA ASP A 230 -7.19 -16.57 -14.66
C ASP A 230 -5.79 -16.64 -15.32
N ASN A 231 -5.50 -17.78 -15.96
CA ASN A 231 -4.18 -18.02 -16.56
C ASN A 231 -3.90 -17.10 -17.75
N ASP A 232 -4.92 -16.68 -18.51
CA ASP A 232 -4.75 -15.84 -19.68
C ASP A 232 -4.34 -14.42 -19.25
N ILE A 233 -5.05 -13.86 -18.25
CA ILE A 233 -4.70 -12.57 -17.63
C ILE A 233 -3.31 -12.65 -16.97
N GLN A 234 -3.02 -13.76 -16.29
CA GLN A 234 -1.72 -13.96 -15.64
C GLN A 234 -0.56 -13.94 -16.66
N ASP A 235 -0.72 -14.58 -17.82
CA ASP A 235 0.29 -14.60 -18.88
C ASP A 235 0.45 -13.23 -19.56
N ASP A 236 -0.66 -12.51 -19.76
CA ASP A 236 -0.66 -11.13 -20.25
C ASP A 236 0.08 -10.18 -19.28
N VAL A 237 -0.19 -10.28 -17.98
CA VAL A 237 0.51 -9.49 -16.96
C VAL A 237 2.00 -9.84 -16.92
N ARG A 238 2.36 -11.11 -17.09
CA ARG A 238 3.77 -11.53 -17.22
C ARG A 238 4.44 -10.85 -18.41
N TYR A 239 3.77 -10.81 -19.56
CA TYR A 239 4.28 -10.14 -20.76
C TYR A 239 4.46 -8.64 -20.51
N PHE A 240 3.46 -7.98 -19.93
CA PHE A 240 3.52 -6.57 -19.58
C PHE A 240 4.70 -6.26 -18.65
N LEU A 241 4.82 -6.99 -17.53
CA LEU A 241 5.88 -6.74 -16.55
C LEU A 241 7.29 -6.95 -17.14
N LYS A 242 7.47 -7.93 -18.04
CA LYS A 242 8.73 -8.05 -18.80
C LYS A 242 9.04 -6.81 -19.63
N SER A 243 8.01 -6.15 -20.18
CA SER A 243 8.18 -4.96 -21.02
C SER A 243 8.54 -3.68 -20.26
N VAL A 244 8.25 -3.62 -18.96
CA VAL A 244 8.52 -2.45 -18.10
C VAL A 244 9.67 -2.69 -17.12
N GLN A 245 10.42 -3.77 -17.27
CA GLN A 245 11.67 -3.97 -16.55
C GLN A 245 12.74 -2.99 -17.06
N SER A 246 13.43 -2.31 -16.16
CA SER A 246 14.55 -1.43 -16.48
C SER A 246 15.89 -2.17 -16.42
N ASP A 247 16.85 -1.75 -17.25
CA ASP A 247 18.25 -2.20 -17.16
C ASP A 247 18.91 -1.84 -15.82
N GLU A 248 18.37 -0.82 -15.13
CA GLU A 248 18.77 -0.41 -13.78
C GLU A 248 18.45 -1.47 -12.72
N GLY A 249 17.57 -2.43 -13.03
CA GLY A 249 17.21 -3.53 -12.13
C GLY A 249 15.85 -3.38 -11.42
N GLY A 250 15.18 -2.24 -11.57
CA GLY A 250 13.82 -2.00 -11.09
C GLY A 250 12.76 -2.07 -12.20
N PHE A 251 11.56 -1.62 -11.88
CA PHE A 251 10.46 -1.45 -12.84
C PHE A 251 10.22 0.03 -13.16
N GLN A 252 9.89 0.30 -14.41
CA GLN A 252 9.41 1.58 -14.91
C GLN A 252 7.92 1.74 -14.57
N ALA A 253 7.44 2.98 -14.44
CA ALA A 253 6.01 3.22 -14.22
C ALA A 253 5.13 2.83 -15.43
N ASN A 254 5.67 2.92 -16.65
CA ASN A 254 5.09 2.43 -17.90
C ASN A 254 6.16 2.44 -19.00
N SER A 255 5.84 1.86 -20.17
CA SER A 255 6.75 1.70 -21.31
C SER A 255 7.28 2.99 -21.97
N ARG A 256 6.85 4.19 -21.52
CA ARG A 256 7.41 5.48 -21.97
C ARG A 256 8.41 6.09 -21.01
N ILE A 257 8.44 5.61 -19.76
CA ILE A 257 9.32 6.14 -18.74
C ILE A 257 10.66 5.41 -18.87
N PRO A 258 11.78 6.11 -19.16
CA PRO A 258 13.03 5.44 -19.50
C PRO A 258 13.81 4.93 -18.28
N PHE A 259 13.29 5.15 -17.08
CA PHE A 259 13.96 4.87 -15.81
C PHE A 259 13.03 4.16 -14.84
N ALA A 260 13.60 3.36 -13.94
CA ALA A 260 12.87 2.74 -12.86
C ALA A 260 12.58 3.72 -11.73
N ASP A 261 11.59 3.37 -10.90
CA ASP A 261 11.29 4.06 -9.65
C ASP A 261 10.96 3.05 -8.54
N GLY A 262 11.11 3.46 -7.27
CA GLY A 262 10.93 2.59 -6.11
C GLY A 262 9.50 2.08 -5.94
N LEU A 263 8.49 2.89 -6.25
CA LEU A 263 7.08 2.52 -6.13
C LEU A 263 6.73 1.43 -7.16
N SER A 264 7.02 1.68 -8.44
CA SER A 264 6.80 0.71 -9.52
C SER A 264 7.59 -0.57 -9.29
N THR A 265 8.80 -0.46 -8.73
CA THR A 265 9.63 -1.62 -8.40
C THR A 265 8.99 -2.49 -7.33
N PHE A 266 8.50 -1.87 -6.25
CA PHE A 266 7.79 -2.57 -5.18
C PHE A 266 6.52 -3.25 -5.68
N THR A 267 5.65 -2.52 -6.38
CA THR A 267 4.34 -3.03 -6.83
C THR A 267 4.48 -4.09 -7.92
N GLY A 268 5.43 -3.92 -8.84
CA GLY A 268 5.77 -4.90 -9.87
C GLY A 268 6.30 -6.19 -9.26
N LEU A 269 7.24 -6.13 -8.32
CA LEU A 269 7.75 -7.31 -7.62
C LEU A 269 6.65 -8.02 -6.80
N LEU A 270 5.82 -7.26 -6.09
CA LEU A 270 4.70 -7.82 -5.34
C LEU A 270 3.76 -8.60 -6.28
N THR A 271 3.43 -8.01 -7.43
CA THR A 271 2.58 -8.62 -8.46
C THR A 271 3.21 -9.90 -9.03
N LEU A 272 4.52 -9.90 -9.31
CA LEU A 272 5.21 -11.11 -9.75
C LEU A 272 5.07 -12.24 -8.72
N GLN A 273 5.24 -11.93 -7.43
CA GLN A 273 5.16 -12.94 -6.39
C GLN A 273 3.72 -13.41 -6.14
N ASP A 274 2.74 -12.51 -6.19
CA ASP A 274 1.31 -12.84 -6.01
C ASP A 274 0.78 -13.73 -7.14
N LEU A 275 1.33 -13.56 -8.34
CA LEU A 275 1.03 -14.39 -9.51
C LEU A 275 2.02 -15.55 -9.70
N HIS A 276 2.93 -15.79 -8.76
CA HIS A 276 3.97 -16.84 -8.86
C HIS A 276 4.78 -16.80 -10.18
N LEU A 277 5.00 -15.61 -10.74
CA LEU A 277 5.69 -15.39 -12.00
C LEU A 277 7.21 -15.36 -11.78
N LYS A 278 7.85 -16.47 -12.16
CA LYS A 278 9.32 -16.60 -12.15
C LYS A 278 9.96 -16.03 -13.42
N ASP A 279 11.27 -15.78 -13.34
CA ASP A 279 12.13 -15.42 -14.47
C ASP A 279 11.69 -14.15 -15.24
N VAL A 280 11.12 -13.18 -14.50
CA VAL A 280 10.80 -11.84 -15.03
C VAL A 280 11.81 -10.81 -14.53
N LEU A 281 12.17 -10.86 -13.24
CA LEU A 281 13.07 -9.89 -12.61
C LEU A 281 14.42 -10.53 -12.27
N ASN A 282 15.50 -9.78 -12.41
CA ASN A 282 16.81 -10.18 -11.88
C ASN A 282 16.94 -9.68 -10.44
N GLU A 283 16.68 -10.56 -9.47
CA GLU A 283 16.67 -10.22 -8.04
C GLU A 283 17.98 -9.56 -7.57
N LYS A 284 19.13 -10.04 -8.03
CA LYS A 284 20.43 -9.47 -7.64
C LYS A 284 20.55 -8.01 -8.10
N LYS A 285 20.20 -7.72 -9.37
CA LYS A 285 20.19 -6.35 -9.89
C LYS A 285 19.18 -5.48 -9.15
N THR A 286 18.02 -6.03 -8.77
CA THR A 286 17.02 -5.29 -7.98
C THR A 286 17.54 -4.96 -6.59
N ILE A 287 18.23 -5.88 -5.91
CA ILE A 287 18.89 -5.60 -4.63
C ILE A 287 19.93 -4.48 -4.80
N GLU A 288 20.78 -4.57 -5.82
CA GLU A 288 21.79 -3.54 -6.13
C GLU A 288 21.14 -2.17 -6.39
N TYR A 289 20.08 -2.12 -7.20
CA TYR A 289 19.30 -0.91 -7.46
C TYR A 289 18.76 -0.28 -6.17
N ILE A 290 18.03 -1.07 -5.37
CA ILE A 290 17.40 -0.56 -4.15
C ILE A 290 18.46 -0.09 -3.13
N THR A 291 19.52 -0.88 -2.92
CA THR A 291 20.49 -0.62 -1.83
C THR A 291 21.61 0.35 -2.20
N GLN A 292 21.99 0.44 -3.48
CA GLN A 292 23.09 1.33 -3.89
C GLN A 292 22.60 2.64 -4.49
N TRP A 293 21.38 2.67 -5.06
CA TRP A 293 20.86 3.84 -5.75
C TRP A 293 19.79 4.55 -4.92
N LEU A 294 18.84 3.82 -4.34
CA LEU A 294 17.69 4.44 -3.66
C LEU A 294 17.86 4.62 -2.15
N GLU A 295 18.66 3.78 -1.50
CA GLU A 295 18.85 3.83 -0.04
C GLU A 295 19.83 4.91 0.40
N PHE A 296 19.51 5.62 1.49
CA PHE A 296 20.44 6.53 2.14
C PHE A 296 21.17 5.87 3.31
N PRO A 297 22.48 6.12 3.47
CA PRO A 297 23.27 5.57 4.59
C PRO A 297 22.82 6.09 5.96
N THR A 298 22.09 7.20 5.99
CA THR A 298 21.47 7.83 7.17
C THR A 298 20.09 7.27 7.50
N GLY A 299 19.55 6.36 6.69
CA GLY A 299 18.17 5.92 6.77
C GLY A 299 17.28 6.64 5.76
N GLY A 300 16.17 5.98 5.43
CA GLY A 300 15.24 6.38 4.38
C GLY A 300 15.66 6.00 2.95
N PHE A 301 14.72 6.15 2.02
CA PHE A 301 14.90 5.91 0.58
C PHE A 301 14.33 7.07 -0.23
N ARG A 302 14.91 7.32 -1.40
CA ARG A 302 14.36 8.22 -2.43
C ARG A 302 13.51 7.48 -3.43
N GLY A 303 12.71 8.22 -4.20
CA GLY A 303 11.80 7.61 -5.17
C GLY A 303 12.48 7.11 -6.44
N ALA A 304 13.52 7.78 -6.88
CA ALA A 304 14.31 7.37 -8.02
C ALA A 304 15.72 7.97 -7.96
N ASN A 305 16.61 7.57 -8.86
CA ASN A 305 18.02 7.94 -8.76
C ASN A 305 18.30 9.46 -8.83
N TRP A 306 17.49 10.22 -9.57
CA TRP A 306 17.67 11.69 -9.70
C TRP A 306 17.09 12.47 -8.52
N ASP A 307 16.43 11.81 -7.59
CA ASP A 307 15.89 12.43 -6.40
C ASP A 307 16.99 12.57 -5.34
N GLU A 308 17.01 13.71 -4.67
CA GLU A 308 18.11 14.10 -3.78
C GLU A 308 17.79 13.86 -2.30
N ALA A 309 16.53 13.59 -1.97
CA ALA A 309 16.06 13.47 -0.60
C ALA A 309 15.39 12.12 -0.32
N ALA A 310 15.63 11.62 0.89
CA ALA A 310 14.85 10.51 1.43
C ALA A 310 13.41 10.96 1.70
N ASP A 311 12.47 10.03 1.58
CA ASP A 311 11.05 10.27 1.69
C ASP A 311 10.35 9.15 2.46
N VAL A 312 9.37 9.49 3.29
CA VAL A 312 8.67 8.52 4.16
C VAL A 312 7.88 7.49 3.33
N GLU A 313 7.22 7.90 2.24
CA GLU A 313 6.52 6.99 1.34
C GLU A 313 7.51 6.07 0.63
N TYR A 314 8.55 6.61 0.02
CA TYR A 314 9.52 5.77 -0.70
C TYR A 314 10.36 4.89 0.22
N THR A 315 10.49 5.26 1.49
CA THR A 315 11.08 4.40 2.52
C THR A 315 10.26 3.14 2.74
N PHE A 316 8.92 3.24 2.75
CA PHE A 316 8.05 2.06 2.81
C PHE A 316 8.29 1.14 1.60
N TYR A 317 8.31 1.69 0.38
CA TYR A 317 8.52 0.87 -0.83
C TYR A 317 9.92 0.24 -0.90
N GLY A 318 10.96 0.98 -0.50
CA GLY A 318 12.32 0.46 -0.44
C GLY A 318 12.46 -0.70 0.54
N LEU A 319 11.98 -0.50 1.78
CA LEU A 319 11.95 -1.57 2.80
C LEU A 319 11.08 -2.75 2.36
N GLY A 320 9.93 -2.48 1.74
CA GLY A 320 9.01 -3.49 1.26
C GLY A 320 9.63 -4.34 0.16
N THR A 321 10.35 -3.72 -0.77
CA THR A 321 11.07 -4.41 -1.85
C THR A 321 12.15 -5.32 -1.28
N LEU A 322 12.93 -4.83 -0.31
CA LEU A 322 13.95 -5.65 0.35
C LEU A 322 13.32 -6.83 1.11
N ALA A 323 12.22 -6.62 1.80
CA ALA A 323 11.50 -7.70 2.48
C ALA A 323 11.02 -8.76 1.47
N LEU A 324 10.41 -8.36 0.34
CA LEU A 324 9.94 -9.30 -0.69
C LEU A 324 11.08 -10.12 -1.31
N LEU A 325 12.25 -9.52 -1.54
CA LEU A 325 13.43 -10.20 -2.11
C LEU A 325 14.10 -11.15 -1.10
N ASN A 326 13.86 -10.97 0.19
CA ASN A 326 14.45 -11.79 1.26
C ASN A 326 13.65 -13.06 1.56
N ARG A 327 12.49 -13.24 0.93
CA ARG A 327 11.61 -14.38 1.16
C ARG A 327 12.35 -15.68 0.85
N LYS A 328 12.58 -16.50 1.87
CA LYS A 328 13.04 -17.87 1.67
C LYS A 328 11.86 -18.67 1.10
N GLY A 329 11.98 -19.08 -0.16
CA GLY A 329 11.04 -20.02 -0.79
C GLY A 329 11.03 -21.38 -0.08
#